data_AF-A0A0G4FRC6-F1
#
_entry.id   AF-A0A0G4FRC6-F1
#
_cell.length_a   1.000
_cell.length_b   1.000
_cell.length_c   1.000
_cell.angle_alpha   90.00
_cell.angle_beta   90.00
_cell.angle_gamma   90.00
#
_symmetry.space_group_name_H-M   'P 1'
#
loop_
_entity.id
_entity.type
_entity.pdbx_description
1 polymer ?
#
loop_
_entity_poly.entity_id
_entity_poly.type
_entity_poly.pdbx_seq_one_letter_code
_entity_poly.pdbx_strand_id
1 'polypeptide(L)'
;MLSVAEGLQHVMEAVKKRGPATTDTVAIQSAFGRTLAEDVTAPFPHPAFPASIVDGYALHLGGSGSAAYSIVSESFAGAEGIVTLKPGEASYITTGAKVPDGASAMVPVEQCNVDKQTVTILTCDVSAGQNIRPVGSDIPFCD
;
A
#
# COMPACT_ATOMS: atom_id res chain seq x y z
N MET A 1 -26.47 23.80 -46.12
CA MET A 1 -26.88 23.06 -44.91
C MET A 1 -25.58 22.63 -44.24
N LEU A 2 -25.34 22.99 -42.98
CA LEU A 2 -24.13 22.55 -42.27
C LEU A 2 -24.26 21.07 -41.92
N SER A 3 -23.16 20.33 -42.02
CA SER A 3 -23.08 18.98 -41.45
C SER A 3 -23.09 19.06 -39.91
N VAL A 4 -23.40 17.94 -39.27
CA VAL A 4 -23.38 17.83 -37.80
C VAL A 4 -21.98 18.14 -37.25
N ALA A 5 -20.92 17.68 -37.94
CA ALA A 5 -19.54 17.91 -37.51
C ALA A 5 -19.14 19.39 -37.56
N GLU A 6 -19.49 20.08 -38.64
CA GLU A 6 -19.23 21.53 -38.77
C GLU A 6 -20.03 22.31 -37.72
N GLY A 7 -21.29 21.90 -37.46
CA GLY A 7 -22.12 22.47 -36.40
C GLY A 7 -21.49 22.30 -35.00
N LEU A 8 -21.01 21.10 -34.66
CA LEU A 8 -20.34 20.82 -33.39
C LEU A 8 -19.06 21.65 -33.25
N GLN A 9 -18.25 21.74 -34.32
CA GLN A 9 -17.01 22.53 -34.31
C GLN A 9 -17.28 24.00 -34.00
N HIS A 10 -18.29 24.60 -34.65
CA HIS A 10 -18.66 25.99 -34.39
C HIS A 10 -19.12 26.21 -32.93
N VAL A 11 -19.88 25.27 -32.35
CA VAL A 11 -20.29 25.33 -30.94
C VAL A 11 -19.08 25.25 -30.02
N MET A 12 -18.17 24.31 -30.25
CA MET A 12 -16.96 24.14 -29.42
C MET A 12 -16.04 25.37 -29.49
N GLU A 13 -15.87 25.97 -30.66
CA GLU A 13 -15.11 27.22 -30.84
C GLU A 13 -15.76 28.41 -30.12
N ALA A 14 -17.09 28.51 -30.16
CA ALA A 14 -17.81 29.56 -29.45
C ALA A 14 -17.67 29.40 -27.91
N VAL A 15 -17.71 28.16 -27.40
CA VAL A 15 -17.52 27.88 -25.97
C VAL A 15 -16.09 28.21 -25.52
N LYS A 16 -15.05 27.83 -26.28
CA LYS A 16 -13.64 28.15 -25.95
C LYS A 16 -13.39 29.65 -25.77
N LYS A 17 -14.09 30.50 -26.52
CA LYS A 17 -13.97 31.97 -26.45
C LYS A 17 -14.56 32.57 -25.16
N ARG A 18 -15.39 31.84 -24.41
CA ARG A 18 -16.00 32.33 -23.16
C ARG A 18 -15.06 32.35 -21.95
N GLY A 19 -13.84 31.83 -22.10
CA GLY A 19 -12.87 31.73 -21.01
C GLY A 19 -13.09 30.48 -20.14
N PRO A 20 -12.22 30.27 -19.13
CA PRO A 20 -12.32 29.10 -18.25
C PRO A 20 -13.60 29.15 -17.42
N ALA A 21 -14.09 27.96 -17.05
CA ALA A 21 -15.20 27.85 -16.11
C ALA A 21 -14.79 28.42 -14.75
N THR A 22 -15.76 28.94 -14.00
CA THR A 22 -15.56 29.26 -12.58
C THR A 22 -15.36 27.97 -11.79
N THR A 23 -14.47 28.01 -10.80
CA THR A 23 -14.10 26.86 -9.98
C THR A 23 -14.50 27.10 -8.54
N ASP A 24 -15.06 26.08 -7.89
CA ASP A 24 -15.43 26.12 -6.47
C ASP A 24 -14.88 24.90 -5.75
N THR A 25 -14.40 25.09 -4.51
CA THR A 25 -14.11 23.98 -3.60
C THR A 25 -15.41 23.46 -3.00
N VAL A 26 -15.66 22.17 -3.14
CA VAL A 26 -16.86 21.52 -2.60
C VAL A 26 -16.49 20.31 -1.75
N ALA A 27 -17.39 19.93 -0.84
CA ALA A 27 -17.24 18.68 -0.11
C ALA A 27 -17.30 17.47 -1.07
N ILE A 28 -16.56 16.40 -0.79
CA ILE A 28 -16.46 15.22 -1.67
C ILE A 28 -17.81 14.56 -1.95
N GLN A 29 -18.74 14.61 -0.98
CA GLN A 29 -20.10 14.10 -1.12
C GLN A 29 -20.92 14.88 -2.16
N SER A 30 -20.54 16.12 -2.47
CA SER A 30 -21.17 17.01 -3.44
C SER A 30 -20.40 17.11 -4.77
N ALA A 31 -19.33 16.32 -4.92
CA ALA A 31 -18.47 16.35 -6.09
C ALA A 31 -19.00 15.50 -7.25
N PHE A 32 -19.96 14.60 -7.01
CA PHE A 32 -20.50 13.72 -8.05
C PHE A 32 -21.08 14.52 -9.23
N GLY A 33 -20.66 14.17 -10.45
CA GLY A 33 -21.06 14.85 -11.69
C GLY A 33 -20.33 16.17 -11.99
N ARG A 34 -19.39 16.61 -11.13
CA ARG A 34 -18.51 17.75 -11.40
C ARG A 34 -17.24 17.31 -12.13
N THR A 35 -16.55 18.29 -12.73
CA THR A 35 -15.23 18.10 -13.34
C THR A 35 -14.17 18.70 -12.42
N LEU A 36 -13.03 18.01 -12.26
CA LEU A 36 -11.89 18.55 -11.52
C LEU A 36 -11.39 19.85 -12.17
N ALA A 37 -11.11 20.84 -11.34
CA ALA A 37 -10.56 22.12 -11.78
C ALA A 37 -9.05 22.05 -12.04
N GLU A 38 -8.35 21.20 -11.28
CA GLU A 38 -6.91 20.99 -11.31
C GLU A 38 -6.58 19.53 -10.97
N ASP A 39 -5.33 19.14 -11.18
CA ASP A 39 -4.85 17.80 -10.84
C ASP A 39 -4.90 17.56 -9.32
N VAL A 40 -5.27 16.34 -8.92
CA VAL A 40 -5.29 15.94 -7.51
C VAL A 40 -4.03 15.13 -7.23
N THR A 41 -3.15 15.68 -6.39
CA THR A 41 -1.91 15.01 -5.95
C THR A 41 -2.07 14.44 -4.55
N ALA A 42 -1.33 13.36 -4.26
CA ALA A 42 -1.35 12.75 -2.95
C ALA A 42 -0.33 13.44 -2.01
N PRO A 43 -0.77 13.97 -0.85
CA PRO A 43 0.13 14.64 0.09
C PRO A 43 1.04 13.68 0.85
N PHE A 44 0.82 12.37 0.74
CA PHE A 44 1.63 11.31 1.35
C PHE A 44 1.64 10.08 0.44
N PRO A 45 2.68 9.23 0.50
CA PRO A 45 2.69 7.99 -0.25
C PRO A 45 1.67 6.99 0.32
N HIS A 46 1.11 6.15 -0.56
CA HIS A 46 0.27 5.03 -0.17
C HIS A 46 0.86 3.69 -0.67
N PRO A 47 1.15 2.72 0.22
CA PRO A 47 1.05 2.81 1.68
C PRO A 47 2.12 3.75 2.27
N ALA A 48 1.88 4.28 3.46
CA ALA A 48 2.81 5.22 4.14
C ALA A 48 4.02 4.52 4.79
N PHE A 49 3.99 3.20 4.89
CA PHE A 49 5.01 2.35 5.46
C PHE A 49 5.03 1.00 4.71
N PRO A 50 6.10 0.20 4.81
CA PRO A 50 6.09 -1.16 4.31
C PRO A 50 4.97 -1.96 4.97
N ALA A 51 4.05 -2.50 4.18
CA ALA A 51 2.84 -3.16 4.68
C ALA A 51 2.80 -4.62 4.24
N SER A 52 2.27 -5.51 5.10
CA SER A 52 2.08 -6.91 4.70
C SER A 52 0.93 -7.03 3.70
N ILE A 53 1.07 -7.92 2.70
CA ILE A 53 -0.04 -8.31 1.80
C ILE A 53 -0.73 -9.62 2.21
N VAL A 54 -0.25 -10.24 3.29
CA VAL A 54 -0.76 -11.51 3.83
C VAL A 54 -0.89 -11.44 5.34
N ASP A 55 -1.69 -12.35 5.90
CA ASP A 55 -1.58 -12.68 7.32
C ASP A 55 -0.44 -13.69 7.48
N GLY A 56 0.50 -13.42 8.38
CA GLY A 56 1.72 -14.23 8.42
C GLY A 56 2.77 -13.78 9.41
N TYR A 57 4.00 -14.24 9.18
CA TYR A 57 5.13 -13.93 10.03
C TYR A 57 6.17 -13.10 9.29
N ALA A 58 6.51 -11.94 9.87
CA ALA A 58 7.65 -11.14 9.48
C ALA A 58 8.94 -11.78 9.99
N LEU A 59 9.94 -11.94 9.13
CA LEU A 59 11.20 -12.62 9.44
C LEU A 59 12.40 -11.73 9.12
N HIS A 60 13.44 -11.82 9.96
CA HIS A 60 14.78 -11.35 9.60
C HIS A 60 15.57 -12.48 8.93
N LEU A 61 15.74 -12.41 7.60
CA LEU A 61 16.60 -13.28 6.82
C LEU A 61 18.05 -12.95 7.17
N GLY A 62 18.66 -13.72 8.06
CA GLY A 62 20.01 -13.45 8.57
C GLY A 62 20.55 -14.50 9.55
N GLY A 63 19.70 -15.38 10.06
CA GLY A 63 20.10 -16.51 10.90
C GLY A 63 20.25 -17.80 10.10
N SER A 64 21.48 -18.29 9.97
CA SER A 64 21.92 -19.66 9.64
C SER A 64 20.84 -20.69 9.23
N GLY A 65 20.19 -20.53 8.07
CA GLY A 65 19.33 -21.55 7.45
C GLY A 65 18.27 -22.18 8.37
N SER A 66 17.91 -21.53 9.48
CA SER A 66 16.99 -22.08 10.46
C SER A 66 15.58 -21.86 9.95
N ALA A 67 14.81 -22.94 9.83
CA ALA A 67 13.39 -22.86 9.57
C ALA A 67 12.60 -22.34 10.77
N ALA A 68 13.17 -22.36 11.99
CA ALA A 68 12.47 -22.00 13.22
C ALA A 68 12.89 -20.62 13.76
N TYR A 69 11.90 -19.82 14.18
CA TYR A 69 12.03 -18.45 14.70
C TYR A 69 11.21 -18.28 15.98
N SER A 70 11.70 -17.47 16.91
CA SER A 70 10.98 -17.10 18.14
C SER A 70 9.98 -15.99 17.86
N ILE A 71 8.71 -16.20 18.14
CA ILE A 71 7.66 -15.18 18.00
C ILE A 71 7.79 -14.21 19.19
N VAL A 72 8.17 -12.95 18.91
CA VAL A 72 8.43 -11.94 19.96
C VAL A 72 7.37 -10.85 20.04
N SER A 73 6.53 -10.72 19.01
CA SER A 73 5.47 -9.72 18.97
C SER A 73 4.38 -10.07 17.97
N GLU A 74 3.27 -9.36 18.08
CA GLU A 74 2.16 -9.40 17.14
C GLU A 74 1.80 -7.95 16.77
N SER A 75 1.54 -7.68 15.49
CA SER A 75 1.12 -6.38 14.99
C SER A 75 -0.14 -6.50 14.14
N PHE A 76 -1.14 -5.71 14.51
CA PHE A 76 -2.42 -5.64 13.82
C PHE A 76 -2.53 -4.32 13.07
N ALA A 77 -3.38 -4.28 12.03
CA ALA A 77 -3.63 -3.06 11.29
C ALA A 77 -4.13 -1.94 12.25
N GLY A 78 -3.44 -0.81 12.25
CA GLY A 78 -3.75 0.34 13.12
C GLY A 78 -3.05 0.34 14.48
N ALA A 79 -2.23 -0.65 14.81
CA ALA A 79 -1.48 -0.68 16.07
C ALA A 79 -0.25 0.26 16.06
N GLU A 80 -0.07 1.04 17.12
CA GLU A 80 1.11 1.89 17.35
C GLU A 80 2.13 1.14 18.22
N GLY A 81 2.90 0.26 17.60
CA GLY A 81 3.93 -0.49 18.31
C GLY A 81 4.76 -1.30 17.34
N ILE A 82 6.05 -0.99 17.25
CA ILE A 82 6.96 -1.70 16.37
C ILE A 82 8.15 -2.15 17.17
N VAL A 83 8.30 -3.46 17.24
CA VAL A 83 9.51 -4.11 17.73
C VAL A 83 10.48 -4.19 16.56
N THR A 84 11.75 -3.85 16.78
CA THR A 84 12.78 -4.17 15.79
C THR A 84 13.12 -5.65 15.91
N LEU A 85 12.89 -6.42 14.84
CA LEU A 85 13.21 -7.85 14.81
C LEU A 85 14.72 -8.07 14.72
N LYS A 86 15.22 -8.98 15.56
CA LYS A 86 16.60 -9.48 15.50
C LYS A 86 16.66 -10.80 14.70
N PRO A 87 17.85 -11.23 14.25
CA PRO A 87 18.02 -12.54 13.63
C PRO A 87 17.49 -13.67 14.51
N GLY A 88 16.66 -14.56 13.94
CA GLY A 88 16.01 -15.66 14.67
C GLY A 88 14.70 -15.28 15.37
N GLU A 89 14.26 -14.02 15.29
CA GLU A 89 12.96 -13.57 15.79
C GLU A 89 11.95 -13.43 14.64
N ALA A 90 10.67 -13.59 14.98
CA ALA A 90 9.54 -13.39 14.11
C ALA A 90 8.46 -12.55 14.79
N SER A 91 7.67 -11.84 13.99
CA SER A 91 6.47 -11.14 14.47
C SER A 91 5.27 -11.60 13.66
N TYR A 92 4.14 -11.87 14.31
CA TYR A 92 2.89 -12.12 13.61
C TYR A 92 2.31 -10.79 13.10
N ILE A 93 2.07 -10.68 11.80
CA ILE A 93 1.60 -9.45 11.15
C ILE A 93 0.36 -9.80 10.31
N THR A 94 -0.70 -9.03 10.48
CA THR A 94 -1.89 -9.15 9.63
C THR A 94 -1.75 -8.32 8.34
N THR A 95 -2.58 -8.64 7.35
CA THR A 95 -2.68 -7.92 6.09
C THR A 95 -2.93 -6.43 6.33
N GLY A 96 -2.16 -5.59 5.63
CA GLY A 96 -2.22 -4.13 5.74
C GLY A 96 -1.53 -3.55 6.98
N ALA A 97 -1.09 -4.38 7.94
CA ALA A 97 -0.33 -3.90 9.09
C ALA A 97 1.11 -3.55 8.70
N LYS A 98 1.72 -2.66 9.49
CA LYS A 98 3.09 -2.21 9.27
C LYS A 98 4.06 -3.36 9.56
N VAL A 99 4.93 -3.63 8.60
CA VAL A 99 6.01 -4.60 8.76
C VAL A 99 7.05 -4.03 9.74
N PRO A 100 7.51 -4.81 10.73
CA PRO A 100 8.44 -4.30 11.73
C PRO A 100 9.83 -3.99 11.18
N ASP A 101 10.54 -3.07 11.83
CA ASP A 101 11.92 -2.76 11.45
C ASP A 101 12.80 -3.99 11.63
N GLY A 102 13.77 -4.19 10.73
CA GLY A 102 14.63 -5.39 10.72
C GLY A 102 13.99 -6.62 10.07
N ALA A 103 12.68 -6.62 9.82
CA ALA A 103 12.07 -7.63 8.97
C ALA A 103 12.49 -7.44 7.51
N SER A 104 12.64 -8.56 6.82
CA SER A 104 13.10 -8.61 5.43
C SER A 104 12.15 -9.36 4.51
N ALA A 105 11.21 -10.15 5.05
CA ALA A 105 10.20 -10.87 4.29
C ALA A 105 8.98 -11.19 5.17
N MET A 106 7.84 -11.42 4.52
CA MET A 106 6.61 -11.92 5.13
C MET A 106 6.30 -13.33 4.60
N VAL A 107 6.11 -14.30 5.50
CA VAL A 107 5.69 -15.67 5.14
C VAL A 107 4.23 -15.88 5.55
N PRO A 108 3.35 -16.33 4.64
CA PRO A 108 1.94 -16.57 4.95
C PRO A 108 1.77 -17.63 6.05
N VAL A 109 0.73 -17.50 6.87
CA VAL A 109 0.43 -18.49 7.93
C VAL A 109 0.28 -19.91 7.41
N GLU A 110 -0.19 -20.08 6.17
CA GLU A 110 -0.37 -21.38 5.52
C GLU A 110 0.96 -22.11 5.23
N GLN A 111 2.07 -21.37 5.23
CA GLN A 111 3.42 -21.89 5.03
C GLN A 111 4.20 -21.99 6.35
N CYS A 112 3.50 -21.88 7.47
CA CYS A 112 4.08 -21.87 8.81
C CYS A 112 3.47 -22.99 9.66
N ASN A 113 4.27 -23.57 10.56
CA ASN A 113 3.80 -24.39 11.65
C ASN A 113 4.20 -23.72 12.98
N VAL A 114 3.24 -23.55 13.88
CA VAL A 114 3.43 -22.80 15.13
C VAL A 114 3.28 -23.76 16.30
N ASP A 115 4.32 -23.83 17.13
CA ASP A 115 4.27 -24.47 18.44
C ASP A 115 4.64 -23.44 19.51
N LYS A 116 3.66 -23.09 20.35
CA LYS A 116 3.78 -22.07 21.42
C LYS A 116 4.31 -20.73 20.89
N GLN A 117 5.57 -20.41 21.16
CA GLN A 117 6.23 -19.17 20.77
C GLN A 117 7.30 -19.41 19.69
N THR A 118 7.24 -20.53 18.99
CA THR A 118 8.15 -20.83 17.88
C THR A 118 7.35 -21.04 16.61
N VAL A 119 7.70 -20.30 15.56
CA VAL A 119 7.19 -20.50 14.21
C VAL A 119 8.25 -21.22 13.37
N THR A 120 7.85 -22.30 12.70
CA THR A 120 8.66 -23.03 11.74
C THR A 120 8.15 -22.77 10.34
N ILE A 121 9.03 -22.29 9.46
CA ILE A 121 8.77 -22.01 8.05
C ILE A 121 8.90 -23.30 7.25
N LEU A 122 7.82 -23.67 6.55
CA LEU A 122 7.71 -24.93 5.82
C LEU A 122 8.24 -24.82 4.38
N THR A 123 8.49 -23.60 3.90
CA THR A 123 9.04 -23.32 2.56
C THR A 123 10.55 -23.05 2.61
N CYS A 124 11.26 -23.44 1.55
CA CYS A 124 12.69 -23.16 1.37
C CYS A 124 12.97 -21.84 0.63
N ASP A 125 11.96 -21.28 -0.05
CA ASP A 125 12.13 -20.13 -0.95
C ASP A 125 11.49 -18.87 -0.34
N VAL A 126 12.17 -18.25 0.62
CA VAL A 126 11.79 -16.94 1.16
C VAL A 126 12.78 -15.89 0.67
N SER A 127 12.31 -15.00 -0.19
CA SER A 127 13.12 -13.92 -0.76
C SER A 127 12.94 -12.61 0.00
N ALA A 128 13.97 -11.77 0.00
CA ALA A 128 13.85 -10.41 0.56
C ALA A 128 12.76 -9.61 -0.17
N GLY A 129 11.94 -8.88 0.59
CA GLY A 129 10.80 -8.12 0.10
C GLY A 129 9.55 -8.95 -0.20
N GLN A 130 9.60 -10.28 -0.06
CA GLN A 130 8.46 -11.14 -0.36
C GLN A 130 7.26 -10.81 0.53
N ASN A 131 6.09 -10.69 -0.10
CA ASN A 131 4.81 -10.36 0.53
C ASN A 131 4.80 -9.02 1.31
N ILE A 132 5.70 -8.10 0.97
CA ILE A 132 5.74 -6.75 1.52
C ILE A 132 5.42 -5.76 0.40
N ARG A 133 4.41 -4.91 0.62
CA ARG A 133 4.17 -3.74 -0.22
C ARG A 133 5.10 -2.61 0.20
N PRO A 134 5.98 -2.13 -0.70
CA PRO A 134 6.84 -0.98 -0.41
C PRO A 134 6.05 0.30 -0.19
N VAL A 135 6.68 1.29 0.45
CA VAL A 135 6.12 2.63 0.60
C VAL A 135 5.81 3.22 -0.78
N GLY A 136 4.60 3.77 -0.94
CA GLY A 136 4.18 4.44 -2.17
C GLY A 136 3.96 3.51 -3.37
N SER A 137 3.85 2.19 -3.17
CA SER A 137 3.63 1.23 -4.27
C SER A 137 2.35 1.49 -5.06
N ASP A 138 1.33 2.07 -4.43
CA ASP A 138 0.03 2.34 -5.07
C ASP A 138 -0.01 3.78 -5.57
N ILE A 139 0.35 4.70 -4.68
CA ILE A 139 0.36 6.12 -4.97
C ILE A 139 1.69 6.67 -4.42
N PRO A 140 2.60 7.15 -5.28
CA PRO A 140 3.81 7.78 -4.82
C PRO A 140 3.48 9.14 -4.18
N PHE A 141 4.38 9.62 -3.35
CA PHE A 141 4.33 11.01 -2.91
C PHE A 141 4.66 11.93 -4.10
N CYS A 142 3.86 12.98 -4.28
CA CYS A 142 4.10 14.02 -5.26
C CYS A 142 4.32 15.35 -4.53
N ASP A 143 5.51 15.93 -4.71
CA ASP A 143 5.83 17.31 -4.31
C ASP A 143 5.15 18.33 -5.23
#